data_AF-A0A0J6VXP7-F1
#
_entry.id   AF-A0A0J6VXP7-F1
#
_cell.length_a   1.000
_cell.length_b   1.000
_cell.length_c   1.000
_cell.angle_alpha   90.00
_cell.angle_beta   90.00
_cell.angle_gamma   90.00
#
_symmetry.space_group_name_H-M   'P 1'
#
loop_
_entity.id
_entity.type
_entity.pdbx_description
1 polymer ?
#
loop_
_entity_poly.entity_id
_entity_poly.type
_entity_poly.pdbx_seq_one_letter_code
_entity_poly.pdbx_strand_id
1 'polypeptide(L)'
;MTRYALDSATPVLSRPDGTVQVGWDPRRAVVVHPPPGLAAPLLADLLRALQSAATVPELQNLAVGRGADASVVTGLVTHLVDSGVITAAAPPRDRAASVRIHGDGPLSDLIASALSGSGVRVSHSSRAHASAGGADLAVLTDYLVADPRVVRELHDAGVPHLIVRVRDGAGLIGPLVIPGVTSCLRCADLHRILSA
;
A
#
# COMPACT_ATOMS: atom_id res chain seq x y z
N MET A 1 -12.18 5.82 18.31
CA MET A 1 -12.50 6.98 17.45
C MET A 1 -12.37 6.54 15.99
N THR A 2 -13.30 6.95 15.13
CA THR A 2 -13.25 6.63 13.69
C THR A 2 -12.01 7.26 13.07
N ARG A 3 -11.24 6.47 12.34
CA ARG A 3 -10.14 6.93 11.50
C ARG A 3 -10.64 7.03 10.07
N TYR A 4 -10.16 8.02 9.34
CA TYR A 4 -10.43 8.19 7.92
C TYR A 4 -9.14 8.01 7.14
N ALA A 5 -9.22 7.38 5.97
CA ALA A 5 -8.08 7.13 5.12
C ALA A 5 -8.35 7.61 3.69
N LEU A 6 -7.34 8.27 3.13
CA LEU A 6 -7.12 8.38 1.70
C LEU A 6 -6.26 7.17 1.28
N ASP A 7 -6.50 6.60 0.10
CA ASP A 7 -5.64 5.53 -0.42
C ASP A 7 -4.19 6.04 -0.51
N SER A 8 -3.27 5.35 0.18
CA SER A 8 -1.85 5.72 0.25
C SER A 8 -1.15 5.71 -1.11
N ALA A 9 -1.68 4.94 -2.08
CA ALA A 9 -1.16 4.93 -3.44
C ALA A 9 -1.64 6.13 -4.28
N THR A 10 -2.63 6.89 -3.80
CA THR A 10 -3.21 8.03 -4.53
C THR A 10 -2.38 9.29 -4.24
N PRO A 11 -1.68 9.87 -5.25
CA PRO A 11 -0.82 11.03 -5.03
C PRO A 11 -1.60 12.28 -4.65
N VAL A 12 -1.02 13.12 -3.78
CA VAL A 12 -1.55 14.44 -3.40
C VAL A 12 -0.63 15.52 -3.97
N LEU A 13 -1.15 16.26 -4.95
CA LEU A 13 -0.40 17.22 -5.77
C LEU A 13 -0.89 18.64 -5.51
N SER A 14 0.00 19.52 -5.05
CA SER A 14 -0.29 20.96 -4.97
C SER A 14 -0.27 21.57 -6.37
N ARG A 15 -1.29 22.37 -6.71
CA ARG A 15 -1.37 23.07 -8.00
C ARG A 15 -1.03 24.56 -7.85
N PRO A 16 -0.49 25.21 -8.90
CA PRO A 16 -0.15 26.64 -8.85
C PRO A 16 -1.35 27.57 -8.63
N ASP A 17 -2.56 27.10 -8.95
CA ASP A 17 -3.84 27.82 -8.75
C ASP A 17 -4.34 27.77 -7.29
N GLY A 18 -3.57 27.18 -6.38
CA GLY A 18 -3.94 27.05 -4.97
C GLY A 18 -4.91 25.91 -4.69
N THR A 19 -5.22 25.05 -5.67
CA THR A 19 -5.99 23.82 -5.44
C THR A 19 -5.06 22.64 -5.10
N VAL A 20 -5.64 21.58 -4.53
CA VAL A 20 -4.92 20.33 -4.28
C VAL A 20 -5.58 19.21 -5.06
N GLN A 21 -4.83 18.53 -5.91
CA GLN A 21 -5.29 17.41 -6.70
C GLN A 21 -4.97 16.09 -6.01
N VAL A 22 -5.96 15.20 -5.94
CA VAL A 22 -5.87 13.85 -5.40
C VAL A 22 -5.99 12.87 -6.56
N GLY A 23 -4.92 12.13 -6.84
CA GLY A 23 -4.83 11.22 -7.97
C GLY A 23 -4.40 11.87 -9.29
N TRP A 24 -3.99 11.03 -10.24
CA TRP A 24 -3.55 11.45 -11.58
C TRP A 24 -4.32 10.77 -12.73
N ASP A 25 -5.13 9.74 -12.43
CA ASP A 25 -5.96 9.06 -13.42
C ASP A 25 -7.11 9.99 -13.82
N PRO A 26 -7.25 10.38 -15.10
CA PRO A 26 -8.29 11.32 -15.53
C PRO A 26 -9.72 10.85 -15.24
N ARG A 27 -9.94 9.56 -14.98
CA ARG A 27 -11.27 9.02 -14.63
C ARG A 27 -11.58 9.09 -13.14
N ARG A 28 -10.58 9.32 -12.28
CA ARG A 28 -10.71 9.22 -10.82
C ARG A 28 -10.10 10.38 -10.06
N ALA A 29 -9.26 11.20 -10.69
CA ALA A 29 -8.60 12.32 -10.04
C ALA A 29 -9.63 13.36 -9.59
N VAL A 30 -9.46 13.88 -8.37
CA VAL A 30 -10.33 14.88 -7.77
C VAL A 30 -9.53 16.14 -7.45
N VAL A 31 -10.08 17.30 -7.76
CA VAL A 31 -9.49 18.60 -7.38
C VAL A 31 -10.25 19.14 -6.18
N VAL A 32 -9.53 19.28 -5.06
CA VAL A 32 -10.03 19.82 -3.81
C VAL A 32 -9.68 21.31 -3.73
N HIS A 33 -10.72 22.13 -3.58
CA HIS A 33 -10.58 23.56 -3.37
C HIS A 33 -10.46 23.84 -1.87
N PRO A 34 -9.47 24.63 -1.41
CA PRO A 34 -9.36 24.97 0.00
C PRO A 34 -10.61 25.74 0.47
N PRO A 35 -11.30 25.30 1.54
CA PRO A 35 -12.39 26.05 2.11
C PRO A 35 -11.88 27.39 2.71
N PRO A 36 -12.76 28.39 2.87
CA PRO A 36 -12.39 29.64 3.54
C PRO A 36 -11.76 29.38 4.91
N GLY A 37 -10.64 30.06 5.20
CA GLY A 37 -9.89 29.85 6.45
C GLY A 37 -8.93 28.65 6.43
N LEU A 38 -8.77 27.95 5.30
CA LEU A 38 -7.79 26.89 5.13
C LEU A 38 -6.83 27.20 3.97
N ALA A 39 -5.54 27.33 4.27
CA ALA A 39 -4.54 27.55 3.23
C ALA A 39 -4.26 26.26 2.43
N ALA A 40 -3.99 26.38 1.13
CA ALA A 40 -3.72 25.25 0.24
C ALA A 40 -2.57 24.32 0.71
N PRO A 41 -1.44 24.83 1.23
CA PRO A 41 -0.39 23.95 1.76
C PRO A 41 -0.85 23.14 2.97
N LEU A 42 -1.69 23.72 3.83
CA LEU A 42 -2.27 23.02 4.97
C LEU A 42 -3.28 21.95 4.51
N LEU A 43 -4.11 22.24 3.50
CA LEU A 43 -4.98 21.23 2.88
C LEU A 43 -4.17 20.03 2.36
N ALA A 44 -3.05 20.29 1.67
CA ALA A 44 -2.19 19.22 1.16
C ALA A 44 -1.58 18.37 2.29
N ASP A 45 -1.19 19.00 3.40
CA ASP A 45 -0.65 18.29 4.57
C ASP A 45 -1.71 17.47 5.30
N LEU A 46 -2.95 17.97 5.41
CA LEU A 46 -4.08 17.22 5.96
C LEU A 46 -4.41 15.99 5.09
N LEU A 47 -4.43 16.15 3.76
CA LEU A 47 -4.65 15.05 2.81
C LEU A 47 -3.52 14.01 2.86
N ARG A 48 -2.26 14.44 3.03
CA ARG A 48 -1.12 13.54 3.24
C ARG A 48 -1.20 12.81 4.58
N ALA A 49 -1.62 13.48 5.66
CA ALA A 49 -1.85 12.81 6.95
C ALA A 49 -2.96 11.73 6.84
N LEU A 50 -3.96 11.95 5.99
CA LEU A 50 -5.00 10.96 5.69
C LEU A 50 -4.47 9.75 4.89
N GLN A 51 -3.32 9.81 4.22
CA GLN A 51 -2.69 8.64 3.56
C GLN A 51 -2.18 7.60 4.56
N SER A 52 -1.93 7.99 5.83
CA SER A 52 -1.58 7.07 6.93
C SER A 52 -2.76 6.73 7.85
N ALA A 53 -3.97 7.13 7.46
CA ALA A 53 -5.18 7.19 8.28
C ALA A 53 -5.08 8.14 9.49
N ALA A 54 -6.06 9.01 9.66
CA ALA A 54 -6.10 9.98 10.75
C ALA A 54 -7.52 10.15 11.32
N THR A 55 -7.59 10.54 12.58
CA THR A 55 -8.83 10.95 13.26
C THR A 55 -9.05 12.45 13.09
N VAL A 56 -10.32 12.89 13.20
CA VAL A 56 -10.64 14.33 13.15
C VAL A 56 -9.86 15.15 14.20
N PRO A 57 -9.71 14.70 15.46
CA PRO A 57 -8.88 15.41 16.44
C PRO A 57 -7.39 15.52 16.06
N GLU A 58 -6.81 14.48 15.46
CA GLU A 58 -5.41 14.54 14.99
C GLU A 58 -5.23 15.58 13.88
N LEU A 59 -6.19 15.65 12.94
CA LEU A 59 -6.20 16.65 11.87
C LEU A 59 -6.41 18.07 12.42
N GLN A 60 -7.30 18.24 13.40
CA GLN A 60 -7.50 19.52 14.08
C GLN A 60 -6.22 19.97 14.78
N ASN A 61 -5.54 19.09 15.50
CA ASN A 61 -4.27 19.40 16.15
C ASN A 61 -3.18 19.82 15.16
N LEU A 62 -3.11 19.17 13.98
CA LEU A 62 -2.18 19.57 12.91
C LEU A 62 -2.51 20.98 12.37
N ALA A 63 -3.79 21.34 12.34
CA ALA A 63 -4.30 22.59 11.79
C ALA A 63 -4.19 23.79 12.75
N VAL A 64 -4.29 23.56 14.07
CA VAL A 64 -4.25 24.61 15.11
C VAL A 64 -2.98 25.46 15.02
N GLY A 65 -1.81 24.84 14.86
CA GLY A 65 -0.53 25.55 14.74
C GLY A 65 -0.38 26.39 13.46
N ARG A 66 -1.36 26.29 12.54
CA ARG A 66 -1.36 26.99 11.25
C ARG A 66 -2.63 27.83 11.02
N GLY A 67 -3.38 28.11 12.08
CA GLY A 67 -4.45 29.12 12.09
C GLY A 67 -5.78 28.69 11.48
N ALA A 68 -6.02 27.39 11.28
CA ALA A 68 -7.30 26.88 10.78
C ALA A 68 -8.21 26.40 11.92
N ASP A 69 -9.49 26.77 11.83
CA ASP A 69 -10.50 26.46 12.83
C ASP A 69 -10.90 24.97 12.80
N ALA A 70 -11.18 24.40 13.98
CA ALA A 70 -11.57 23.00 14.13
C ALA A 70 -12.85 22.63 13.35
N SER A 71 -13.78 23.57 13.21
CA SER A 71 -15.01 23.41 12.43
C SER A 71 -14.73 23.32 10.93
N VAL A 72 -13.76 24.08 10.41
CA VAL A 72 -13.35 24.05 8.99
C VAL A 72 -12.75 22.68 8.66
N VAL A 73 -11.90 22.14 9.55
CA VAL A 73 -11.33 20.80 9.38
C VAL A 73 -12.41 19.72 9.42
N THR A 74 -13.38 19.85 10.35
CA THR A 74 -14.50 18.90 10.46
C THR A 74 -15.36 18.92 9.19
N GLY A 75 -15.72 20.10 8.69
CA GLY A 75 -16.48 20.28 7.46
C GLY A 75 -15.76 19.72 6.23
N LEU A 76 -14.44 19.92 6.14
CA LEU A 76 -13.62 19.32 5.09
C LEU A 76 -13.70 17.80 5.11
N VAL A 77 -13.49 17.16 6.27
CA VAL A 77 -13.55 15.69 6.39
C VAL A 77 -14.93 15.17 5.98
N THR A 78 -16.02 15.80 6.44
CA THR A 78 -17.38 15.42 6.05
C THR A 78 -17.55 15.50 4.53
N HIS A 79 -17.15 16.61 3.90
CA HIS A 79 -17.24 16.76 2.44
C HIS A 79 -16.40 15.73 1.67
N LEU A 80 -15.21 15.38 2.16
CA LEU A 80 -14.35 14.37 1.52
C LEU A 80 -14.93 12.95 1.65
N VAL A 81 -15.63 12.65 2.75
CA VAL A 81 -16.36 11.39 2.92
C VAL A 81 -17.56 11.33 1.98
N ASP A 82 -18.38 12.39 1.96
CA ASP A 82 -19.59 12.46 1.13
C ASP A 82 -19.28 12.39 -0.37
N SER A 83 -18.12 12.91 -0.78
CA SER A 83 -17.62 12.81 -2.15
C SER A 83 -16.85 11.51 -2.46
N GLY A 84 -16.65 10.64 -1.47
CA GLY A 84 -15.95 9.36 -1.62
C GLY A 84 -14.43 9.48 -1.84
N VAL A 85 -13.84 10.66 -1.59
CA VAL A 85 -12.38 10.88 -1.68
C VAL A 85 -11.63 10.16 -0.56
N ILE A 86 -12.25 10.11 0.63
CA ILE A 86 -11.75 9.36 1.78
C ILE A 86 -12.82 8.41 2.30
N THR A 87 -12.38 7.36 2.98
CA THR A 87 -13.28 6.36 3.58
C THR A 87 -12.99 6.19 5.05
N ALA A 88 -13.97 5.71 5.83
CA ALA A 88 -13.71 5.26 7.19
C ALA A 88 -12.73 4.07 7.13
N ALA A 89 -11.55 4.25 7.72
CA ALA A 89 -10.56 3.20 7.80
C ALA A 89 -11.10 2.06 8.67
N ALA A 90 -10.92 0.83 8.20
CA ALA A 90 -11.14 -0.33 9.04
C ALA A 90 -10.31 -0.20 10.33
N PRO A 91 -10.80 -0.67 11.48
CA PRO A 91 -10.03 -0.67 12.71
C PRO A 91 -8.66 -1.35 12.45
N PRO A 92 -7.57 -0.83 13.06
CA PRO A 92 -6.26 -1.45 12.94
C PRO A 92 -6.39 -2.93 13.27
N ARG A 93 -5.78 -3.79 12.46
CA ARG A 93 -5.62 -5.19 12.86
C ARG A 93 -4.76 -5.19 14.12
N ASP A 94 -5.23 -5.84 15.19
CA ASP A 94 -4.51 -5.94 16.48
C ASP A 94 -3.09 -6.52 16.32
N ARG A 95 -2.81 -7.20 15.20
CA ARG A 95 -1.46 -7.62 14.82
C ARG A 95 -0.96 -6.87 13.58
N ALA A 96 0.29 -6.42 13.67
CA ALA A 96 1.09 -6.03 12.51
C ALA A 96 1.16 -7.19 11.51
N ALA A 97 0.83 -6.90 10.25
CA ALA A 97 0.90 -7.88 9.16
C ALA A 97 2.32 -8.46 9.09
N SER A 98 2.45 -9.77 8.93
CA SER A 98 3.75 -10.43 8.77
C SER A 98 4.07 -10.67 7.30
N VAL A 99 5.11 -10.03 6.79
CA VAL A 99 5.65 -10.28 5.46
C VAL A 99 6.94 -11.08 5.58
N ARG A 100 7.04 -12.18 4.83
CA ARG A 100 8.27 -12.94 4.71
C ARG A 100 8.92 -12.65 3.36
N ILE A 101 10.18 -12.23 3.37
CA ILE A 101 10.98 -12.06 2.17
C ILE A 101 11.83 -13.31 2.00
N HIS A 102 11.74 -13.93 0.83
CA HIS A 102 12.48 -15.13 0.48
C HIS A 102 13.52 -14.83 -0.60
N GLY A 103 14.78 -14.83 -0.17
CA GLY A 103 15.94 -14.42 -0.95
C GLY A 103 17.03 -13.83 -0.06
N ASP A 104 18.28 -13.84 -0.55
CA ASP A 104 19.44 -13.25 0.11
C ASP A 104 20.19 -12.19 -0.75
N GLY A 105 19.69 -11.91 -1.95
CA GLY A 105 20.22 -10.86 -2.83
C GLY A 105 19.75 -9.42 -2.53
N PRO A 106 20.32 -8.42 -3.23
CA PRO A 106 20.08 -6.98 -2.99
C PRO A 106 18.61 -6.54 -3.11
N LEU A 107 17.81 -7.24 -3.92
CA LEU A 107 16.38 -6.95 -4.05
C LEU A 107 15.64 -7.26 -2.74
N SER A 108 16.04 -8.32 -2.04
CA SER A 108 15.52 -8.67 -0.71
C SER A 108 15.79 -7.57 0.29
N ASP A 109 17.01 -7.03 0.31
CA ASP A 109 17.42 -5.94 1.20
C ASP A 109 16.68 -4.64 0.90
N LEU A 110 16.53 -4.30 -0.39
CA LEU A 110 15.77 -3.12 -0.81
C LEU A 110 14.31 -3.20 -0.39
N ILE A 111 13.67 -4.36 -0.54
CA ILE A 111 12.28 -4.55 -0.12
C ILE A 111 12.16 -4.50 1.42
N ALA A 112 13.09 -5.12 2.15
CA ALA A 112 13.09 -5.05 3.61
C ALA A 112 13.26 -3.61 4.13
N SER A 113 14.18 -2.86 3.52
CA SER A 113 14.40 -1.45 3.81
C SER A 113 13.17 -0.61 3.48
N ALA A 114 12.55 -0.81 2.32
CA ALA A 114 11.35 -0.08 1.91
C ALA A 114 10.13 -0.38 2.81
N LEU A 115 10.04 -1.59 3.36
CA LEU A 115 8.98 -1.96 4.31
C LEU A 115 9.27 -1.49 5.74
N SER A 116 10.46 -0.99 6.03
CA SER A 116 10.80 -0.46 7.36
C SER A 116 9.95 0.78 7.67
N GLY A 117 9.29 0.79 8.82
CA GLY A 117 8.38 1.88 9.22
C GLY A 117 6.95 1.77 8.68
N SER A 118 6.61 0.74 7.90
CA SER A 118 5.24 0.50 7.38
C SER A 118 4.28 -0.17 8.38
N GLY A 119 4.74 -0.45 9.61
CA GLY A 119 3.97 -1.21 10.60
C GLY A 119 3.83 -2.71 10.27
N VAL A 120 4.61 -3.20 9.30
CA VAL A 120 4.69 -4.62 8.91
C VAL A 120 5.85 -5.30 9.65
N ARG A 121 5.64 -6.51 10.14
CA ARG A 121 6.72 -7.37 10.66
C ARG A 121 7.37 -8.11 9.50
N VAL A 122 8.62 -7.76 9.21
CA VAL A 122 9.39 -8.39 8.13
C VAL A 122 10.24 -9.53 8.71
N SER A 123 10.26 -10.67 8.03
CA SER A 123 11.16 -11.79 8.31
C SER A 123 11.86 -12.25 7.03
N HIS A 124 13.10 -12.72 7.15
CA HIS A 124 13.88 -13.20 6.00
C HIS A 124 14.00 -14.73 6.02
N SER A 125 14.07 -15.31 4.82
CA SER A 125 14.39 -16.72 4.62
C SER A 125 15.17 -16.88 3.33
N SER A 126 16.16 -17.77 3.31
CA SER A 126 16.94 -18.09 2.10
C SER A 126 17.09 -19.61 1.88
N ARG A 127 16.54 -20.43 2.77
CA ARG A 127 16.64 -21.89 2.69
C ARG A 127 15.45 -22.47 1.94
N ALA A 128 15.70 -23.57 1.22
CA ALA A 128 14.70 -24.28 0.41
C ALA A 128 13.49 -24.83 1.21
N HIS A 129 13.54 -24.86 2.54
CA HIS A 129 12.31 -24.98 3.33
C HIS A 129 11.70 -23.58 3.43
N ALA A 130 10.51 -23.36 2.89
CA ALA A 130 9.68 -22.30 3.41
C ALA A 130 9.06 -22.87 4.68
N SER A 131 9.48 -22.43 5.86
CA SER A 131 8.71 -22.77 7.07
C SER A 131 7.35 -22.08 6.93
N ALA A 132 6.37 -22.78 6.35
CA ALA A 132 5.14 -22.18 5.84
C ALA A 132 4.22 -21.58 6.93
N GLY A 133 4.59 -21.68 8.20
CA GLY A 133 3.88 -21.07 9.31
C GLY A 133 4.06 -19.56 9.41
N GLY A 134 2.93 -18.83 9.43
CA GLY A 134 2.77 -17.58 10.16
C GLY A 134 2.95 -16.25 9.42
N ALA A 135 3.22 -16.25 8.12
CA ALA A 135 3.25 -15.03 7.30
C ALA A 135 1.88 -14.74 6.68
N ASP A 136 1.48 -13.47 6.63
CA ASP A 136 0.32 -13.01 5.86
C ASP A 136 0.61 -12.94 4.35
N LEU A 137 1.89 -12.76 4.00
CA LEU A 137 2.39 -12.73 2.61
C LEU A 137 3.85 -13.18 2.54
N ALA A 138 4.18 -14.00 1.55
CA ALA A 138 5.56 -14.29 1.16
C ALA A 138 5.94 -13.49 -0.11
N VAL A 139 7.11 -12.87 -0.13
CA VAL A 139 7.67 -12.16 -1.29
C VAL A 139 8.91 -12.92 -1.75
N LEU A 140 8.88 -13.48 -2.95
CA LEU A 140 10.00 -14.24 -3.52
C LEU A 140 10.83 -13.32 -4.41
N THR A 141 12.09 -13.09 -4.05
CA THR A 141 12.91 -11.99 -4.60
C THR A 141 14.13 -12.43 -5.42
N ASP A 142 14.63 -13.65 -5.21
CA ASP A 142 16.03 -13.95 -5.54
C ASP A 142 16.26 -15.08 -6.55
N TYR A 143 15.28 -15.32 -7.41
CA TYR A 143 15.45 -16.27 -8.49
C TYR A 143 14.77 -15.79 -9.77
N LEU A 144 15.43 -15.99 -10.93
CA LEU A 144 14.80 -15.82 -12.25
C LEU A 144 13.51 -16.65 -12.35
N VAL A 145 13.52 -17.84 -11.71
CA VAL A 145 12.39 -18.74 -11.52
C VAL A 145 12.34 -19.16 -10.05
N ALA A 146 11.27 -18.85 -9.33
CA ALA A 146 11.10 -19.27 -7.94
C ALA A 146 11.22 -20.80 -7.80
N ASP A 147 11.90 -21.28 -6.76
CA ASP A 147 12.03 -22.72 -6.51
C ASP A 147 10.63 -23.36 -6.46
N PRO A 148 10.31 -24.30 -7.37
CA PRO A 148 9.00 -24.95 -7.41
C PRO A 148 8.61 -25.64 -6.10
N ARG A 149 9.58 -26.03 -5.26
CA ARG A 149 9.34 -26.62 -3.93
C ARG A 149 8.81 -25.56 -2.97
N VAL A 150 9.47 -24.41 -2.89
CA VAL A 150 9.03 -23.28 -2.06
C VAL A 150 7.64 -22.80 -2.47
N VAL A 151 7.40 -22.65 -3.78
CA VAL A 151 6.08 -22.25 -4.30
C VAL A 151 5.00 -23.26 -3.92
N ARG A 152 5.30 -24.56 -4.04
CA ARG A 152 4.37 -25.63 -3.67
C ARG A 152 4.07 -25.63 -2.18
N GLU A 153 5.09 -25.54 -1.33
CA GLU A 153 4.92 -25.45 0.12
C GLU A 153 4.06 -24.26 0.53
N LEU A 154 4.27 -23.09 -0.08
CA LEU A 154 3.44 -21.90 0.16
C LEU A 154 2.01 -22.09 -0.32
N HIS A 155 1.83 -22.71 -1.49
CA HIS A 155 0.50 -22.99 -2.03
C HIS A 155 -0.28 -24.00 -1.18
N ASP A 156 0.35 -25.11 -0.80
CA ASP A 156 -0.23 -26.18 0.03
C ASP A 156 -0.56 -25.67 1.44
N ALA A 157 0.25 -24.75 1.98
CA ALA A 157 0.00 -24.08 3.25
C ALA A 157 -1.00 -22.92 3.16
N GLY A 158 -1.53 -22.60 1.97
CA GLY A 158 -2.49 -21.50 1.78
C GLY A 158 -1.90 -20.10 1.97
N VAL A 159 -0.58 -19.95 1.89
CA VAL A 159 0.11 -18.66 2.09
C VAL A 159 0.09 -17.85 0.79
N PRO A 160 -0.49 -16.63 0.80
CA PRO A 160 -0.38 -15.72 -0.34
C PRO A 160 1.08 -15.42 -0.65
N HIS A 161 1.44 -15.40 -1.94
CA HIS A 161 2.81 -15.13 -2.35
C HIS A 161 2.92 -14.26 -3.59
N LEU A 162 3.86 -13.32 -3.55
CA LEU A 162 4.16 -12.36 -4.59
C LEU A 162 5.55 -12.63 -5.17
N ILE A 163 5.66 -12.69 -6.49
CA ILE A 163 6.95 -12.75 -7.17
C ILE A 163 7.43 -11.34 -7.44
N VAL A 164 8.68 -11.04 -7.08
CA VAL A 164 9.35 -9.80 -7.44
C VAL A 164 10.73 -10.16 -7.96
N ARG A 165 11.06 -9.75 -9.18
CA ARG A 165 12.34 -10.11 -9.81
C ARG A 165 12.82 -9.00 -10.72
N VAL A 166 14.12 -8.96 -10.96
CA VAL A 166 14.73 -8.09 -11.97
C VAL A 166 15.25 -8.96 -13.10
N ARG A 167 14.87 -8.65 -14.33
CA ARG A 167 15.33 -9.36 -15.55
C ARG A 167 15.62 -8.33 -16.63
N ASP A 168 16.80 -8.42 -17.25
CA ASP A 168 17.20 -7.60 -18.40
C ASP A 168 17.01 -6.08 -18.16
N GLY A 169 17.29 -5.62 -16.93
CA GLY A 169 17.10 -4.21 -16.51
C GLY A 169 15.66 -3.82 -16.17
N ALA A 170 14.69 -4.71 -16.34
CA ALA A 170 13.29 -4.50 -15.98
C ALA A 170 12.93 -5.16 -14.64
N GLY A 171 12.26 -4.39 -13.77
CA GLY A 171 11.61 -4.92 -12.57
C GLY A 171 10.26 -5.54 -12.93
N LEU A 172 10.03 -6.78 -12.51
CA LEU A 172 8.77 -7.51 -12.69
C LEU A 172 8.16 -7.79 -11.33
N ILE A 173 6.97 -7.27 -11.09
CA ILE A 173 6.16 -7.53 -9.90
C ILE A 173 4.94 -8.35 -10.34
N GLY A 174 4.77 -9.52 -9.73
CA GLY A 174 3.63 -10.39 -9.94
C GLY A 174 3.92 -11.65 -10.77
N PRO A 175 2.92 -12.56 -10.84
CA PRO A 175 1.58 -12.39 -10.29
C PRO A 175 1.55 -12.52 -8.76
N LEU A 176 0.54 -11.87 -8.13
CA LEU A 176 0.17 -12.18 -6.75
C LEU A 176 -0.69 -13.45 -6.75
N VAL A 177 -0.21 -14.49 -6.07
CA VAL A 177 -0.94 -15.74 -5.91
C VAL A 177 -1.63 -15.75 -4.55
N ILE A 178 -2.95 -15.91 -4.57
CA ILE A 178 -3.78 -16.16 -3.40
C ILE A 178 -4.35 -17.57 -3.60
N PRO A 179 -3.84 -18.59 -2.88
CA PRO A 179 -4.28 -19.97 -3.06
C PRO A 179 -5.81 -20.10 -2.96
N GLY A 180 -6.42 -20.78 -3.93
CA GLY A 180 -7.87 -20.95 -4.03
C GLY A 180 -8.65 -19.75 -4.60
N VAL A 181 -8.01 -18.59 -4.83
CA VAL A 181 -8.66 -17.37 -5.32
C VAL A 181 -8.09 -16.90 -6.67
N THR A 182 -6.76 -16.88 -6.83
CA THR A 182 -6.12 -16.45 -8.09
C THR A 182 -5.41 -17.61 -8.79
N SER A 183 -5.02 -17.40 -10.06
CA SER A 183 -4.20 -18.36 -10.80
C SER A 183 -2.83 -18.57 -10.15
N CYS A 184 -2.39 -19.82 -10.01
CA CYS A 184 -1.05 -20.13 -9.51
C CYS A 184 0.05 -19.83 -10.54
N LEU A 185 1.32 -19.88 -10.12
CA LEU A 185 2.46 -19.64 -11.01
C LEU A 185 2.51 -20.64 -12.18
N ARG A 186 2.11 -21.90 -11.96
CA ARG A 186 2.02 -22.89 -13.03
C ARG A 186 0.98 -22.50 -14.08
N CYS A 187 -0.18 -21.98 -13.69
CA CYS A 187 -1.17 -21.47 -14.63
C CYS A 187 -0.62 -20.27 -15.42
N ALA A 188 0.07 -19.34 -14.75
CA ALA A 188 0.68 -18.19 -15.39
C ALA A 188 1.78 -18.60 -16.40
N ASP A 189 2.58 -19.61 -16.07
CA ASP A 189 3.64 -20.11 -16.95
C ASP A 189 3.07 -20.88 -18.14
N LEU A 190 2.05 -21.72 -17.95
CA LEU A 190 1.33 -22.36 -19.05
C LEU A 190 0.70 -21.34 -20.00
N HIS A 191 0.07 -20.30 -19.47
CA HIS A 191 -0.51 -19.24 -20.29
C HIS A 191 0.55 -18.51 -21.12
N ARG A 192 1.75 -18.28 -20.55
CA ARG A 192 2.86 -17.65 -21.28
C ARG A 192 3.40 -18.52 -22.42
N ILE A 193 3.47 -19.83 -22.22
CA ILE A 193 3.92 -20.77 -23.26
C ILE A 193 2.88 -20.88 -24.39
N LEU A 194 1.59 -20.83 -24.07
CA LEU A 194 0.52 -20.94 -25.05
C LEU A 194 0.20 -19.64 -25.81
N SER A 195 0.68 -18.49 -25.32
CA SER A 195 0.43 -17.16 -25.91
C SER A 195 1.64 -16.59 -26.68
N ALA A 196 2.74 -17.34 -26.77
CA ALA A 196 3.98 -16.98 -27.47
C ALA A 196 4.10 -17.82 -28.75
#